data_AF-C0CKU3-F1
#
_entry.id   AF-C0CKU3-F1
#
_cell.length_a   1.000
_cell.length_b   1.000
_cell.length_c   1.000
_cell.angle_alpha   90.00
_cell.angle_beta   90.00
_cell.angle_gamma   90.00
#
_symmetry.space_group_name_H-M   'P 1'
#
loop_
_entity.id
_entity.type
_entity.pdbx_description
1 polymer ?
#
loop_
_entity_poly.entity_id
_entity_poly.type
_entity_poly.pdbx_seq_one_letter_code
_entity_poly.pdbx_strand_id
1 'polypeptide(L)' 'MKENNITRIKICPQCGKPYHDVPAISRMDNETLICPDCGTREALEKYRC' A
#
# COMPACT_ATOMS: atom_id res chain seq x y z
N MET A 1 27.21 15.02 -10.14
CA MET A 1 26.68 13.98 -9.24
C MET A 1 25.26 13.66 -9.68
N LYS A 2 24.89 12.40 -9.92
CA LYS A 2 23.47 12.05 -10.11
C LYS A 2 22.92 11.68 -8.76
N GLU A 3 22.00 12.52 -8.28
CA GLU A 3 21.33 12.40 -7.00
C GLU A 3 20.75 11.00 -6.84
N ASN A 4 21.11 10.34 -5.75
CA ASN A 4 20.56 9.07 -5.33
C ASN A 4 19.08 9.32 -5.02
N ASN A 5 18.23 9.13 -6.03
CA ASN A 5 16.78 9.11 -5.88
C ASN A 5 16.45 7.84 -5.10
N ILE A 6 16.71 7.88 -3.79
CA ILE A 6 16.27 6.87 -2.84
C ILE A 6 14.77 7.12 -2.70
N THR A 7 14.00 6.76 -3.74
CA THR A 7 12.59 6.45 -3.58
C THR A 7 12.55 5.43 -2.45
N ARG A 8 12.13 5.86 -1.26
CA ARG A 8 12.07 5.01 -0.07
C ARG A 8 11.02 3.93 -0.35
N ILE A 9 11.47 2.84 -0.96
CA ILE A 9 10.65 1.67 -1.21
C ILE A 9 10.22 1.16 0.16
N LYS A 10 8.92 1.18 0.42
CA LYS A 10 8.31 0.61 1.62
C LYS A 10 7.81 -0.79 1.29
N ILE A 11 7.83 -1.68 2.27
CA ILE A 11 7.26 -3.02 2.09
C ILE A 11 5.84 -3.01 2.68
N CYS A 12 4.87 -3.50 1.91
CA CYS A 12 3.49 -3.61 2.38
C CYS A 12 3.38 -4.71 3.45
N PRO A 13 2.85 -4.42 4.65
CA PRO A 13 2.67 -5.43 5.69
C PRO A 13 1.59 -6.48 5.33
N GLN A 14 0.68 -6.16 4.42
CA GLN A 14 -0.42 -7.07 4.04
C GLN A 14 -0.02 -8.09 2.95
N CYS A 15 0.79 -7.69 1.97
CA CYS A 15 1.15 -8.55 0.84
C CYS A 15 2.66 -8.79 0.66
N GLY A 16 3.51 -8.15 1.48
CA GLY A 16 4.96 -8.25 1.41
C GLY A 16 5.60 -7.62 0.18
N LYS A 17 4.83 -6.94 -0.69
CA LYS A 17 5.36 -6.34 -1.91
C LYS A 17 6.00 -4.98 -1.61
N PRO A 18 7.15 -4.67 -2.25
CA PRO A 18 7.69 -3.32 -2.27
C PRO A 18 6.75 -2.39 -3.02
N TYR A 19 6.49 -1.21 -2.47
CA TYR A 19 5.76 -0.12 -3.10
C TYR A 19 6.52 1.19 -2.93
N HIS A 20 6.39 2.06 -3.93
CA HIS A 20 7.03 3.38 -3.98
C HIS A 20 6.00 4.51 -4.01
N ASP A 21 4.76 4.20 -4.38
CA ASP A 21 3.62 5.11 -4.38
C ASP A 21 3.13 5.48 -2.97
N VAL A 22 2.12 6.36 -2.94
CA VAL A 22 1.44 6.78 -1.72
C VAL A 22 0.79 5.57 -1.03
N PRO A 23 1.08 5.30 0.26
CA PRO A 23 0.43 4.23 0.99
C PRO A 23 -1.07 4.51 1.18
N ALA A 24 -1.89 3.47 1.11
CA ALA A 24 -3.30 3.52 1.49
C ALA A 24 -3.47 3.18 2.97
N ILE A 25 -4.51 3.69 3.61
CA ILE A 25 -4.92 3.26 4.95
C ILE A 25 -5.83 2.04 4.80
N SER A 26 -5.49 0.97 5.51
CA SER A 26 -6.26 -0.28 5.59
C SER A 26 -7.71 -0.01 5.99
N ARG A 27 -8.67 -0.60 5.28
CA ARG A 27 -10.11 -0.45 5.60
C ARG A 27 -10.59 -1.43 6.67
N MET A 28 -9.80 -2.47 6.96
CA MET A 28 -10.07 -3.40 8.06
C MET A 28 -9.83 -2.77 9.43
N ASP A 29 -8.72 -2.03 9.58
CA ASP A 29 -8.25 -1.51 10.89
C ASP A 29 -8.17 0.02 10.94
N ASN A 30 -8.32 0.71 9.81
CA ASN A 30 -8.33 2.18 9.68
C ASN A 30 -7.07 2.90 10.25
N GLU A 31 -5.98 2.16 10.44
CA GLU A 31 -4.71 2.65 10.99
C GLU A 31 -3.50 2.17 10.16
N THR A 32 -3.51 0.90 9.74
CA THR A 32 -2.37 0.28 9.04
C THR A 32 -2.12 0.91 7.68
N LEU A 33 -0.89 1.35 7.42
CA LEU A 33 -0.45 1.80 6.10
C LEU A 33 -0.05 0.61 5.22
N ILE A 34 -0.77 0.43 4.12
CA ILE A 34 -0.62 -0.66 3.14
C ILE A 34 -0.32 -0.11 1.74
N CYS A 35 0.03 -0.98 0.80
CA CYS A 35 0.20 -0.56 -0.60
C CYS A 35 -1.15 -0.16 -1.24
N PRO A 36 -1.14 0.71 -2.26
CA PRO A 36 -2.35 1.14 -2.96
C PRO A 36 -3.14 -0.01 -3.60
N ASP A 37 -2.46 -1.05 -4.09
CA ASP A 37 -3.10 -2.29 -4.59
C ASP A 37 -3.96 -2.97 -3.53
N CYS A 38 -3.40 -3.16 -2.34
CA CYS A 38 -4.10 -3.80 -1.22
C CYS A 38 -5.31 -2.96 -0.80
N GLY A 39 -5.15 -1.64 -0.68
CA GLY A 39 -6.26 -0.75 -0.33
C GLY A 39 -7.38 -0.73 -1.39
N THR A 40 -7.02 -0.81 -2.69
CA THR A 40 -7.99 -0.94 -3.77
C THR A 40 -8.76 -2.27 -3.67
N ARG A 41 -8.06 -3.36 -3.36
CA ARG A 41 -8.68 -4.67 -3.18
C ARG A 41 -9.65 -4.68 -2.00
N GLU A 42 -9.30 -4.06 -0.88
CA GLU A 42 -10.21 -3.89 0.26
C GLU A 42 -11.44 -3.03 -0.10
N ALA A 43 -11.25 -1.99 -0.92
CA ALA A 43 -12.37 -1.16 -1.39
C ALA A 43 -13.33 -1.96 -2.29
N LEU A 44 -12.79 -2.86 -3.13
CA LEU A 44 -13.56 -3.71 -4.04
C LEU A 44 -14.19 -4.94 -3.35
N GLU A 45 -13.61 -5.42 -2.24
CA GLU A 45 -14.13 -6.59 -1.52
C GLU A 45 -15.55 -6.36 -0.96
N LYS A 46 -15.93 -5.09 -0.72
CA LYS A 46 -17.29 -4.72 -0.32
C LYS A 46 -18.39 -5.10 -1.33
N TYR A 47 -18.05 -5.50 -2.55
CA TYR A 47 -19.01 -5.93 -3.58
C TYR A 47 -19.16 -7.45 -3.70
N ARG A 48 -18.46 -8.24 -2.87
CA ARG A 48 -18.69 -9.69 -2.82
C ARG A 48 -19.87 -9.99 -1.90
N CYS A 49 -21.00 -10.32 -2.54
CA CYS A 49 -22.22 -10.82 -1.90
C CYS A 49 -22.21 -12.35 -1.85
#